data_AF-A0A0F7TZ89-F1
#
_entry.id   AF-A0A0F7TZ89-F1
#
_cell.length_a   1.000
_cell.length_b   1.000
_cell.length_c   1.000
_cell.angle_alpha   90.00
_cell.angle_beta   90.00
_cell.angle_gamma   90.00
#
_symmetry.space_group_name_H-M   'P 1'
#
loop_
_entity.id
_entity.type
_entity.pdbx_description
1 polymer ?
#
loop_
_entity_poly.entity_id
_entity_poly.type
_entity_poly.pdbx_seq_one_letter_code
_entity_poly.pdbx_strand_id
1 'polypeptide(L)'
;MSIAGVVDWEFTYAAPVEFSYAPPWWLLIERPEYWSEGIEDWTRTFDRRLNTFLTAMRSCEDMAVQQGQRRLSDQMQRSWKSGDFWVSYAILHSFAFDSIYWQKIDQRVFGPTETDDPSDAWKERMGLLDETQKGDMERLVKRKLEKMEDRVLAWDPDEYTESFRQKLMRTREEKAKVNKGLLNR
;
A
#
# COMPACT_ATOMS: atom_id res chain seq x y z
N MET A 1 38.15 8.84 -21.26
CA MET A 1 36.70 8.97 -21.54
C MET A 1 36.06 9.52 -20.27
N SER A 2 35.54 10.75 -20.29
CA SER A 2 34.89 11.38 -19.13
C SER A 2 33.40 11.54 -19.40
N ILE A 3 32.56 10.98 -18.53
CA ILE A 3 31.11 11.19 -18.60
C ILE A 3 30.83 12.61 -18.10
N ALA A 4 30.21 13.44 -18.93
CA ALA A 4 29.92 14.86 -18.63
C ALA A 4 28.56 15.08 -17.96
N GLY A 5 27.67 14.08 -17.99
CA GLY A 5 26.36 14.13 -17.35
C GLY A 5 25.52 12.89 -17.66
N VAL A 6 24.58 12.61 -16.77
CA VAL A 6 23.52 11.61 -16.95
C VAL A 6 22.20 12.37 -16.92
N VAL A 7 21.42 12.26 -17.99
CA VAL A 7 20.09 12.87 -18.15
C VAL A 7 19.02 11.78 -18.19
N ASP A 8 17.74 12.13 -18.11
CA ASP A 8 16.60 11.19 -18.19
C ASP A 8 16.38 10.32 -16.92
N TRP A 9 16.40 10.96 -15.75
CA TRP A 9 16.10 10.28 -14.47
C TRP A 9 14.61 10.20 -14.15
N GLU A 10 13.73 10.69 -15.04
CA GLU A 10 12.28 10.77 -14.77
C GLU A 10 11.62 9.38 -14.59
N PHE A 11 12.31 8.31 -15.00
CA PHE A 11 11.92 6.91 -14.76
C PHE A 11 12.85 6.17 -13.77
N THR A 12 13.78 6.88 -13.12
CA THR A 12 14.69 6.26 -12.15
C THR A 12 14.03 6.21 -10.78
N TYR A 13 13.67 5.00 -10.35
CA TYR A 13 13.09 4.78 -9.04
C TYR A 13 14.20 4.78 -7.97
N ALA A 14 14.29 5.87 -7.21
CA ALA A 14 15.22 6.01 -6.09
C ALA A 14 14.62 5.42 -4.81
N ALA A 15 14.82 4.11 -4.62
CA ALA A 15 14.40 3.40 -3.41
C ALA A 15 15.43 2.33 -3.02
N PRO A 16 15.34 1.77 -1.79
CA PRO A 16 16.13 0.61 -1.41
C PRO A 16 15.99 -0.51 -2.45
N VAL A 17 17.08 -1.21 -2.73
CA VAL A 17 17.15 -2.24 -3.79
C VAL A 17 16.17 -3.39 -3.55
N GLU A 18 15.79 -3.59 -2.29
CA GLU A 18 14.79 -4.56 -1.83
C GLU A 18 13.43 -4.38 -2.54
N PHE A 19 13.07 -3.14 -2.91
CA PHE A 19 11.85 -2.89 -3.68
C PHE A 19 11.91 -3.47 -5.09
N SER A 20 13.10 -3.54 -5.70
CA SER A 20 13.29 -4.23 -6.98
C SER A 20 13.27 -5.74 -6.83
N TYR A 21 13.59 -6.25 -5.64
CA TYR A 21 13.53 -7.68 -5.34
C TYR A 21 12.12 -8.15 -5.05
N ALA A 22 11.16 -7.27 -4.75
CA ALA A 22 9.76 -7.67 -4.67
C ALA A 22 9.26 -8.09 -6.07
N PRO A 23 8.79 -9.34 -6.26
CA PRO A 23 8.18 -9.73 -7.53
C PRO A 23 6.99 -8.83 -7.88
N PRO A 24 6.71 -8.64 -9.17
CA PRO A 24 5.63 -7.75 -9.62
C PRO A 24 4.27 -8.28 -9.18
N TRP A 25 3.62 -7.61 -8.22
CA TRP A 25 2.29 -8.01 -7.72
C TRP A 25 1.22 -8.01 -8.84
N TRP A 26 1.41 -7.18 -9.86
CA TRP A 26 0.49 -7.03 -11.00
C TRP A 26 0.44 -8.26 -11.93
N LEU A 27 1.20 -9.34 -11.66
CA LEU A 27 1.06 -10.60 -12.42
C LEU A 27 -0.35 -11.19 -12.39
N LEU A 28 -1.14 -10.89 -11.34
CA LEU A 28 -2.56 -11.26 -11.25
C LEU A 28 -3.51 -10.13 -11.62
N ILE A 29 -3.02 -8.94 -11.92
CA ILE A 29 -3.76 -7.69 -12.19
C ILE A 29 -4.58 -7.19 -10.99
N GLU A 30 -5.30 -8.09 -10.32
CA GLU A 30 -6.05 -7.85 -9.11
C GLU A 30 -5.16 -7.92 -7.87
N ARG A 31 -5.45 -7.04 -6.91
CA ARG A 31 -4.69 -6.91 -5.67
C ARG A 31 -5.13 -7.96 -4.64
N PRO A 32 -4.22 -8.43 -3.76
CA PRO A 32 -4.55 -9.41 -2.72
C PRO A 32 -5.73 -8.98 -1.84
N GLU A 33 -5.85 -7.71 -1.48
CA GLU A 33 -6.93 -7.21 -0.60
C GLU A 33 -8.32 -7.20 -1.25
N TYR A 34 -8.41 -7.32 -2.58
CA TYR A 34 -9.68 -7.34 -3.30
C TYR A 34 -10.05 -8.72 -3.83
N TRP A 35 -9.18 -9.71 -3.67
CA TRP A 35 -9.38 -11.05 -4.17
C TRP A 35 -10.56 -11.75 -3.45
N SER A 36 -11.57 -12.20 -4.22
CA SER A 36 -12.82 -12.74 -3.68
C SER A 36 -12.63 -13.97 -2.80
N GLU A 37 -11.65 -14.81 -3.12
CA GLU A 37 -11.32 -16.04 -2.41
C GLU A 37 -10.32 -15.81 -1.27
N GLY A 38 -9.95 -14.56 -1.01
CA GLY A 38 -9.04 -14.14 0.05
C GLY A 38 -7.55 -14.20 -0.29
N ILE A 39 -6.74 -13.64 0.59
CA ILE A 39 -5.30 -13.43 0.39
C ILE A 39 -4.55 -14.75 0.24
N GLU A 40 -4.98 -15.83 0.88
CA GLU A 40 -4.31 -17.14 0.75
C GLU A 40 -4.52 -17.78 -0.62
N ASP A 41 -5.72 -17.66 -1.20
CA ASP A 41 -5.94 -18.11 -2.58
C ASP A 41 -5.15 -17.25 -3.56
N TRP A 42 -5.15 -15.92 -3.37
CA TRP A 42 -4.32 -15.02 -4.16
C TRP A 42 -2.84 -15.42 -4.09
N THR A 43 -2.32 -15.71 -2.88
CA THR A 43 -0.93 -16.13 -2.65
C THR A 43 -0.60 -17.39 -3.43
N ARG A 44 -1.47 -18.40 -3.38
CA ARG A 44 -1.29 -19.67 -4.12
C ARG A 44 -1.34 -19.47 -5.62
N THR A 45 -2.27 -18.65 -6.10
CA THR A 45 -2.41 -18.34 -7.53
C THR A 45 -1.22 -17.53 -8.03
N PHE A 46 -0.74 -16.58 -7.23
CA PHE A 46 0.41 -15.74 -7.53
C PHE A 46 1.68 -16.58 -7.58
N ASP A 47 1.92 -17.48 -6.62
CA ASP A 47 3.09 -18.36 -6.61
C ASP A 47 3.23 -19.15 -7.92
N ARG A 48 2.11 -19.70 -8.43
CA ARG A 48 2.09 -20.43 -9.71
C ARG A 48 2.48 -19.53 -10.88
N ARG A 49 1.92 -18.32 -10.97
CA ARG A 49 2.24 -17.37 -12.04
C ARG A 49 3.67 -16.84 -11.93
N LEU A 50 4.11 -16.57 -10.70
CA LEU A 50 5.46 -16.13 -10.39
C LEU A 50 6.48 -17.16 -10.85
N ASN A 51 6.28 -18.45 -10.59
CA ASN A 51 7.20 -19.49 -11.04
C ASN A 51 7.35 -19.53 -12.57
N THR A 52 6.26 -19.33 -13.33
CA THR A 52 6.32 -19.19 -14.79
C THR A 52 7.09 -17.94 -15.21
N PHE A 53 6.80 -16.79 -14.59
CA PHE A 53 7.48 -15.53 -14.85
C PHE A 53 8.98 -15.62 -14.59
N LEU A 54 9.38 -16.16 -13.43
CA LEU A 54 10.78 -16.33 -13.05
C LEU A 54 11.52 -17.30 -13.98
N THR A 55 10.83 -18.33 -14.48
CA THR A 55 11.42 -19.24 -15.48
C THR A 55 11.74 -18.49 -16.77
N ALA A 56 10.82 -17.68 -17.29
CA ALA A 56 11.07 -16.85 -18.48
C ALA A 56 12.17 -15.81 -18.22
N MET A 57 12.15 -15.14 -17.06
CA MET A 57 13.14 -14.14 -16.69
C MET A 57 14.55 -14.74 -16.61
N ARG A 58 14.71 -15.93 -16.00
CA ARG A 58 16.00 -16.65 -15.95
C ARG A 58 16.54 -16.95 -17.35
N SER A 59 15.70 -17.43 -18.27
CA SER A 59 16.12 -17.68 -19.65
C SER A 59 16.64 -16.40 -20.34
N CYS A 60 15.99 -15.25 -20.12
CA CYS A 60 16.46 -13.97 -20.65
C CYS A 60 17.78 -13.52 -20.00
N GLU A 61 17.91 -13.66 -18.67
CA GLU A 61 19.14 -13.34 -17.94
C GLU A 61 20.32 -14.23 -18.38
N ASP A 62 20.07 -15.51 -18.66
CA ASP A 62 21.09 -16.45 -19.15
C ASP A 62 21.61 -16.05 -20.55
N MET A 63 20.74 -15.57 -21.43
CA MET A 63 21.12 -15.08 -22.75
C MET A 63 21.92 -13.77 -22.71
N ALA A 64 21.76 -12.96 -21.66
CA ALA A 64 22.35 -11.63 -21.56
C ALA A 64 23.83 -11.62 -21.12
N VAL A 65 24.43 -12.78 -20.81
CA VAL A 65 25.86 -12.96 -20.42
C VAL A 65 26.39 -11.82 -19.54
N GLN A 66 25.76 -11.59 -18.38
CA GLN A 66 26.29 -10.67 -17.36
C GLN A 66 27.01 -11.46 -16.28
N GLN A 67 28.28 -11.78 -16.51
CA GLN A 67 29.15 -12.34 -15.48
C GLN A 67 29.35 -11.30 -14.36
N GLY A 68 28.90 -11.63 -13.15
CA GLY A 68 29.16 -10.87 -11.93
C GLY A 68 27.97 -10.13 -11.32
N GLN A 69 26.85 -9.98 -12.03
CA GLN A 69 25.65 -9.35 -11.48
C GLN A 69 24.73 -10.40 -10.85
N ARG A 70 24.22 -10.12 -9.63
CA ARG A 70 23.24 -11.01 -8.97
C ARG A 70 21.97 -11.02 -9.81
N ARG A 71 21.52 -12.22 -10.22
CA ARG A 71 20.28 -12.43 -10.98
C ARG A 71 19.10 -11.84 -10.22
N LEU A 72 18.31 -11.01 -10.90
CA LEU A 72 17.14 -10.37 -10.30
C LEU A 72 16.07 -11.42 -10.03
N SER A 73 15.90 -12.38 -10.94
CA SER A 73 14.98 -13.52 -10.77
C SER A 73 15.22 -14.29 -9.47
N ASP A 74 16.48 -14.49 -9.08
CA ASP A 74 16.83 -15.19 -7.85
C ASP A 74 16.55 -14.34 -6.60
N GLN A 75 16.75 -13.02 -6.69
CA GLN A 75 16.35 -12.13 -5.59
C GLN A 75 14.82 -12.09 -5.44
N MET A 76 14.07 -12.05 -6.55
CA MET A 76 12.61 -12.13 -6.54
C MET A 76 12.08 -13.42 -5.93
N GLN A 77 12.67 -14.56 -6.30
CA GLN A 77 12.31 -15.84 -5.68
C GLN A 77 12.60 -15.84 -4.17
N ARG A 78 13.74 -15.30 -3.74
CA ARG A 78 14.10 -15.21 -2.32
C ARG A 78 13.17 -14.29 -1.55
N SER A 79 12.85 -13.13 -2.11
CA SER A 79 11.92 -12.16 -1.52
C SER A 79 10.52 -12.77 -1.34
N TRP A 80 10.06 -13.56 -2.32
CA TRP A 80 8.79 -14.29 -2.21
C TRP A 80 8.83 -15.36 -1.12
N LYS A 81 9.86 -16.22 -1.12
CA LYS A 81 9.99 -17.34 -0.16
C LYS A 81 10.21 -16.89 1.28
N SER A 82 10.92 -15.79 1.49
CA SER A 82 11.16 -15.21 2.82
C SER A 82 9.96 -14.41 3.34
N GLY A 83 9.06 -13.99 2.45
CA GLY A 83 7.97 -13.06 2.76
C GLY A 83 8.36 -11.58 2.75
N ASP A 84 9.59 -11.22 2.35
CA ASP A 84 10.02 -9.81 2.19
C ASP A 84 9.19 -9.06 1.14
N PHE A 85 8.60 -9.81 0.21
CA PHE A 85 7.59 -9.29 -0.71
C PHE A 85 6.45 -8.59 0.05
N TRP A 86 5.93 -9.19 1.13
CA TRP A 86 4.80 -8.64 1.87
C TRP A 86 5.15 -7.37 2.61
N VAL A 87 6.38 -7.25 3.12
CA VAL A 87 6.89 -6.02 3.74
C VAL A 87 6.93 -4.89 2.71
N SER A 88 7.52 -5.15 1.55
CA SER A 88 7.58 -4.18 0.45
C SER A 88 6.18 -3.82 -0.05
N TYR A 89 5.29 -4.81 -0.15
CA TYR A 89 3.90 -4.62 -0.57
C TYR A 89 3.13 -3.71 0.39
N ALA A 90 3.22 -3.96 1.70
CA ALA A 90 2.54 -3.19 2.74
C ALA A 90 3.02 -1.73 2.79
N ILE A 91 4.31 -1.48 2.56
CA ILE A 91 4.86 -0.12 2.48
C ILE A 91 4.28 0.64 1.27
N LEU A 92 4.14 -0.02 0.13
CA LEU A 92 3.61 0.60 -1.09
C LEU A 92 2.09 0.77 -1.09
N HIS A 93 1.36 0.01 -0.27
CA HIS A 93 -0.10 -0.04 -0.27
C HIS A 93 -0.67 0.26 1.11
N SER A 94 -0.69 1.54 1.48
CA SER A 94 -1.11 2.00 2.81
C SER A 94 -2.51 1.54 3.23
N PHE A 95 -3.44 1.39 2.28
CA PHE A 95 -4.80 0.92 2.56
C PHE A 95 -4.86 -0.57 2.90
N ALA A 96 -3.95 -1.38 2.34
CA ALA A 96 -3.87 -2.81 2.61
C ALA A 96 -2.91 -3.12 3.76
N PHE A 97 -2.25 -2.11 4.35
CA PHE A 97 -1.22 -2.30 5.35
C PHE A 97 -1.71 -3.16 6.52
N ASP A 98 -2.87 -2.83 7.10
CA ASP A 98 -3.39 -3.51 8.29
C ASP A 98 -3.69 -4.99 8.03
N SER A 99 -4.40 -5.29 6.94
CA SER A 99 -4.74 -6.68 6.57
C SER A 99 -3.50 -7.50 6.25
N ILE A 100 -2.55 -6.93 5.49
CA ILE A 100 -1.30 -7.61 5.12
C ILE A 100 -0.38 -7.78 6.34
N TYR A 101 -0.32 -6.80 7.23
CA TYR A 101 0.50 -6.87 8.43
C TYR A 101 0.07 -8.06 9.30
N TRP A 102 -1.21 -8.14 9.66
CA TRP A 102 -1.71 -9.21 10.54
C TRP A 102 -1.66 -10.59 9.88
N GLN A 103 -1.93 -10.68 8.58
CA GLN A 103 -1.97 -11.99 7.90
C GLN A 103 -0.59 -12.51 7.47
N LYS A 104 0.36 -11.64 7.11
CA LYS A 104 1.62 -12.05 6.45
C LYS A 104 2.90 -11.62 7.16
N ILE A 105 2.86 -10.61 8.03
CA ILE A 105 4.07 -10.02 8.63
C ILE A 105 4.15 -10.33 10.13
N ASP A 106 3.06 -10.13 10.89
CA ASP A 106 3.06 -10.22 12.35
C ASP A 106 3.61 -11.55 12.86
N GLN A 107 3.05 -12.66 12.37
CA GLN A 107 3.45 -14.01 12.80
C GLN A 107 4.90 -14.36 12.43
N ARG A 108 5.46 -13.73 11.40
CA ARG A 108 6.87 -13.92 11.02
C ARG A 108 7.81 -13.22 12.01
N VAL A 109 7.39 -12.09 12.58
CA VAL A 109 8.20 -11.28 13.49
C VAL A 109 8.04 -11.74 14.93
N PHE A 110 6.80 -12.00 15.36
CA PHE A 110 6.47 -12.29 16.76
C PHE A 110 6.11 -13.76 17.01
N GLY A 111 6.10 -14.60 15.98
CA GLY A 111 5.69 -16.00 16.07
C GLY A 111 4.16 -16.18 16.02
N PRO A 112 3.67 -17.43 16.01
CA PRO A 112 2.24 -17.70 15.99
C PRO A 112 1.54 -17.18 17.26
N THR A 113 0.27 -16.81 17.11
CA THR A 113 -0.65 -16.47 18.21
C THR A 113 -1.37 -17.72 18.70
N GLU A 114 -1.95 -17.68 19.90
CA GLU A 114 -2.82 -18.74 20.41
C GLU A 114 -4.11 -18.85 19.59
N THR A 115 -4.59 -17.71 19.09
CA THR A 115 -5.72 -17.61 18.19
C THR A 115 -5.27 -17.60 16.72
N ASP A 116 -5.92 -18.40 15.87
CA ASP A 116 -5.68 -18.40 14.42
C ASP A 116 -6.36 -17.22 13.70
N ASP A 117 -7.15 -16.41 14.41
CA ASP A 117 -7.84 -15.24 13.83
C ASP A 117 -6.94 -13.99 13.82
N PRO A 118 -6.56 -13.47 12.63
CA PRO A 118 -5.75 -12.27 12.51
C PRO A 118 -6.39 -11.03 13.17
N SER A 119 -7.73 -10.98 13.31
CA SER A 119 -8.42 -9.84 13.92
C SER A 119 -8.21 -9.75 15.43
N ASP A 120 -7.85 -10.84 16.09
CA ASP A 120 -7.69 -10.91 17.54
C ASP A 120 -6.22 -11.00 17.98
N ALA A 121 -5.31 -11.26 17.04
CA ALA A 121 -3.87 -11.35 17.27
C ALA A 121 -3.30 -10.14 18.03
N TRP A 122 -3.82 -8.93 17.78
CA TRP A 122 -3.37 -7.72 18.46
C TRP A 122 -3.54 -7.77 19.99
N LYS A 123 -4.55 -8.49 20.50
CA LYS A 123 -4.81 -8.63 21.95
C LYS A 123 -3.67 -9.36 22.65
N GLU A 124 -3.09 -10.37 21.99
CA GLU A 124 -1.92 -11.07 22.50
C GLU A 124 -0.67 -10.19 22.41
N ARG A 125 -0.54 -9.40 21.33
CA ARG A 125 0.59 -8.46 21.16
C ARG A 125 0.60 -7.33 22.18
N MET A 126 -0.56 -6.93 22.71
CA MET A 126 -0.65 -5.99 23.84
C MET A 126 0.13 -6.46 25.08
N GLY A 127 0.29 -7.78 25.25
CA GLY A 127 1.08 -8.35 26.33
C GLY A 127 2.60 -8.11 26.21
N LEU A 128 3.09 -7.76 25.01
CA LEU A 128 4.50 -7.45 24.76
C LEU A 128 4.88 -6.03 25.21
N LEU A 129 3.89 -5.16 25.42
CA LEU A 129 4.12 -3.80 25.85
C LEU A 129 4.41 -3.73 27.35
N ASP A 130 5.36 -2.89 27.74
CA ASP A 130 5.57 -2.55 29.15
C ASP A 130 4.45 -1.62 29.68
N GLU A 131 4.37 -1.46 31.00
CA GLU A 131 3.32 -0.64 31.63
C GLU A 131 3.39 0.84 31.24
N THR A 132 4.58 1.34 30.91
CA THR A 132 4.75 2.73 30.44
C THR A 132 4.18 2.87 29.03
N GLN A 133 4.51 1.93 28.14
CA GLN A 133 4.02 1.87 26.77
C GLN A 133 2.49 1.71 26.72
N LYS A 134 1.91 0.86 27.58
CA LYS A 134 0.45 0.73 27.71
C LYS A 134 -0.19 2.04 28.15
N GLY A 135 0.36 2.69 29.18
CA GLY A 135 -0.14 3.98 29.67
C GLY A 135 -0.06 5.10 28.61
N ASP A 136 1.00 5.11 27.80
CA ASP A 136 1.14 6.07 26.70
C ASP A 136 0.15 5.80 25.56
N MET A 137 -0.08 4.53 25.22
CA MET A 137 -1.09 4.13 24.25
C MET A 137 -2.50 4.54 24.70
N GLU A 138 -2.88 4.25 25.95
CA GLU A 138 -4.18 4.66 26.51
C GLU A 138 -4.36 6.18 26.48
N ARG A 139 -3.32 6.93 26.84
CA ARG A 139 -3.32 8.40 26.77
C ARG A 139 -3.51 8.89 25.34
N LEU A 140 -2.88 8.25 24.36
CA LEU A 140 -3.04 8.58 22.95
C LEU A 140 -4.47 8.30 22.48
N VAL A 141 -5.03 7.13 22.81
CA VAL A 141 -6.41 6.75 22.46
C VAL A 141 -7.40 7.75 23.05
N LYS A 142 -7.30 8.06 24.34
CA LYS A 142 -8.15 9.05 25.01
C LYS A 142 -8.10 10.40 24.29
N ARG A 143 -6.90 10.91 24.01
CA ARG A 143 -6.72 12.17 23.28
C ARG A 143 -7.32 12.13 21.88
N LYS A 144 -7.23 10.99 21.18
CA LYS A 144 -7.80 10.82 19.84
C LYS A 144 -9.33 10.79 19.86
N LEU A 145 -9.93 10.15 20.87
CA LEU A 145 -11.38 10.12 21.08
C LEU A 145 -11.92 11.52 21.42
N GLU A 146 -11.30 12.23 22.35
CA GLU A 146 -11.67 13.62 22.68
C GLU A 146 -11.57 14.52 21.44
N LYS A 147 -10.47 14.40 20.68
CA LYS A 147 -10.32 15.15 19.42
C LYS A 147 -11.39 14.79 18.40
N MET A 148 -11.89 13.56 18.39
CA MET A 148 -12.89 13.13 17.40
C MET A 148 -14.23 13.82 17.61
N GLU A 149 -14.58 14.21 18.84
CA GLU A 149 -15.81 14.94 19.15
C GLU A 149 -15.84 16.32 18.46
N ASP A 150 -14.70 17.02 18.46
CA ASP A 150 -14.58 18.38 17.90
C ASP A 150 -13.94 18.42 16.50
N ARG A 151 -13.45 17.28 15.98
CA ARG A 151 -12.73 17.25 14.71
C ARG A 151 -13.68 17.44 13.54
N VAL A 152 -13.61 18.62 12.94
CA VAL A 152 -14.11 18.84 11.59
C VAL A 152 -13.29 18.00 10.62
N LEU A 153 -13.92 17.01 9.99
CA LEU A 153 -13.35 16.28 8.86
C LEU A 153 -13.35 17.19 7.63
N ALA A 154 -12.42 18.14 7.60
CA ALA A 154 -12.18 18.97 6.43
C ALA A 154 -11.31 18.17 5.46
N TRP A 155 -11.90 17.79 4.32
CA TRP A 155 -11.14 17.36 3.16
C TRP A 155 -10.66 18.62 2.43
N ASP A 156 -9.35 18.81 2.34
CA ASP A 156 -8.78 19.89 1.54
C ASP A 156 -9.00 19.57 0.06
N PRO A 157 -9.82 20.36 -0.64
CA PRO A 157 -10.16 20.06 -2.02
C PRO A 157 -8.99 20.34 -2.93
N ASP A 158 -8.74 19.45 -3.89
CA ASP A 158 -7.84 19.74 -4.97
C ASP A 158 -8.36 20.94 -5.81
N GLU A 159 -7.46 21.57 -6.58
CA GLU A 159 -7.79 22.73 -7.41
C GLU A 159 -8.97 22.46 -8.35
N TYR A 160 -9.09 21.23 -8.83
CA TYR A 160 -10.19 20.81 -9.69
C TYR A 160 -11.52 20.87 -8.94
N THR A 161 -11.59 20.33 -7.73
CA THR A 161 -12.81 20.29 -6.92
C THR A 161 -13.22 21.69 -6.49
N GLU A 162 -12.26 22.56 -6.16
CA GLU A 162 -12.54 23.99 -5.93
C GLU A 162 -13.10 24.67 -7.18
N SER A 163 -12.49 24.46 -8.35
CA SER A 163 -12.96 25.05 -9.61
C SER A 163 -14.39 24.61 -9.95
N PHE A 164 -14.73 23.35 -9.67
CA PHE A 164 -16.06 22.79 -9.88
C PHE A 164 -17.07 23.40 -8.90
N ARG A 165 -16.71 23.52 -7.61
CA ARG A 165 -17.54 24.18 -6.61
C ARG A 165 -17.86 25.61 -6.99
N GLN A 166 -16.88 26.38 -7.44
CA GLN A 166 -17.08 27.76 -7.89
C GLN A 166 -18.05 27.85 -9.08
N LYS A 167 -17.93 26.96 -10.07
CA LYS A 167 -18.88 26.87 -11.19
C LYS A 167 -20.29 26.54 -10.70
N LEU A 168 -20.42 25.55 -9.81
CA LEU A 168 -21.71 25.13 -9.27
C LEU A 168 -22.42 26.28 -8.52
N MET A 169 -21.66 27.04 -7.73
CA MET A 169 -22.18 28.21 -7.01
C MET A 169 -22.69 29.29 -7.96
N ARG A 170 -21.92 29.65 -9.00
CA ARG A 170 -22.37 30.60 -10.03
C ARG A 170 -23.67 30.18 -10.71
N THR A 171 -23.77 28.91 -11.11
CA THR A 171 -24.99 28.39 -11.75
C THR A 171 -26.19 28.43 -10.81
N ARG A 172 -26.00 28.18 -9.51
CA ARG A 172 -27.07 28.28 -8.50
C ARG A 172 -27.52 29.73 -8.30
N GLU A 173 -26.59 30.68 -8.25
CA GLU A 173 -26.90 32.11 -8.14
C GLU A 173 -27.64 32.63 -9.39
N GLU A 174 -27.23 32.22 -10.58
CA GLU A 174 -27.91 32.56 -11.83
C GLU A 174 -29.34 32.02 -11.85
N LYS A 175 -29.54 30.75 -11.48
CA LYS A 175 -30.89 30.16 -11.35
C LYS A 175 -31.74 30.87 -10.31
N ALA A 176 -31.17 31.25 -9.16
CA ALA A 176 -31.88 31.98 -8.12
C ALA A 176 -32.30 33.39 -8.58
N LYS A 177 -31.45 34.09 -9.33
CA LYS A 177 -31.77 35.40 -9.93
C LYS A 177 -32.87 35.29 -10.98
N VAL A 178 -32.82 34.27 -11.85
CA VAL A 178 -33.88 34.00 -12.83
C VAL A 178 -35.22 33.72 -12.14
N ASN A 179 -35.22 32.89 -11.09
CA ASN A 179 -36.44 32.55 -10.37
C ASN A 179 -37.04 33.77 -9.64
N LYS A 180 -36.20 34.63 -9.03
CA LYS A 180 -36.64 35.90 -8.43
C LYS A 180 -37.17 36.90 -9.47
N GLY A 181 -36.61 36.92 -10.67
CA GLY A 181 -37.08 37.76 -11.78
C GLY A 181 -38.44 37.31 -12.34
N LEU A 182 -38.76 36.02 -12.25
CA LEU A 182 -40.05 35.45 -12.66
C LEU A 182 -41.17 35.68 -11.62
N LEU A 183 -40.82 35.83 -10.33
CA LEU A 183 -41.76 36.15 -9.24
C LEU A 183 -42.15 37.63 -9.15
N ASN A 184 -41.45 38.52 -9.86
CA ASN A 184 -41.68 39.97 -9.86
C ASN A 184 -42.32 40.50 -11.17
N ARG A 185 -42.93 39.61 -11.97
CA ARG A 185 -43.79 39.94 -13.12
C ARG A 185 -45.19 39.41 -12.87
#